data_AF-A0A191XX68-F1
#
_entry.id   AF-A0A191XX68-F1
#
_cell.length_a   1.000
_cell.length_b   1.000
_cell.length_c   1.000
_cell.angle_alpha   90.00
_cell.angle_beta   90.00
_cell.angle_gamma   90.00
#
_symmetry.space_group_name_H-M   'P 1'
#
loop_
_entity.id
_entity.type
_entity.pdbx_description
1 polymer ?
#
loop_
_entity_poly.entity_id
_entity_poly.type
_entity_poly.pdbx_seq_one_letter_code
_entity_poly.pdbx_strand_id
1 'polypeptide(L)'
;QKVTKDNPCPRAYFRCSFAPSCQVKKKVQRSAEDRTVLVATYEGEHNHAQPPKMQGSGGRKSADAAAVRASPAPPLAQQQPKQQSMTEAGSAADRKNLAEQMAATLTRDPGFKAALVSALSGRI
;
A
#
# COMPACT_ATOMS: atom_id res chain seq x y z
N GLN A 1 -4.83 26.18 1.16
CA GLN A 1 -5.95 25.21 1.08
C GLN A 1 -7.05 25.83 0.23
N LYS A 2 -7.68 25.09 -0.69
CA LYS A 2 -8.72 25.59 -1.62
C LYS A 2 -9.88 24.60 -1.72
N VAL A 3 -11.11 25.10 -1.85
CA VAL A 3 -12.33 24.32 -2.15
C VAL A 3 -12.71 24.54 -3.61
N THR A 4 -13.19 23.51 -4.30
CA THR A 4 -13.61 23.58 -5.70
C THR A 4 -15.08 23.21 -5.84
N LYS A 5 -15.71 23.59 -6.95
CA LYS A 5 -17.15 23.32 -7.18
C LYS A 5 -17.43 21.82 -7.31
N ASP A 6 -16.46 21.09 -7.84
CA ASP A 6 -16.41 19.63 -8.01
C ASP A 6 -16.21 18.87 -6.69
N ASN A 7 -15.50 19.45 -5.71
CA ASN A 7 -15.23 18.77 -4.45
C ASN A 7 -15.28 19.77 -3.26
N PRO A 8 -16.32 19.70 -2.41
CA PRO A 8 -16.50 20.60 -1.27
C PRO A 8 -15.47 20.35 -0.16
N CYS A 9 -14.78 19.21 -0.17
CA CYS A 9 -13.75 18.91 0.80
C CYS A 9 -12.50 19.74 0.49
N PRO A 10 -11.91 20.45 1.45
CA PRO A 10 -10.74 21.28 1.17
C PRO A 10 -9.51 20.47 0.72
N ARG A 11 -8.76 21.03 -0.23
CA ARG A 11 -7.49 20.45 -0.73
C ARG A 11 -6.27 21.03 0.00
N ALA A 12 -5.44 20.16 0.55
CA ALA A 12 -4.15 20.48 1.16
C ALA A 12 -2.99 20.08 0.23
N TYR A 13 -1.92 20.88 0.26
CA TYR A 13 -0.70 20.65 -0.52
C TYR A 13 0.47 20.61 0.44
N PHE A 14 1.36 19.63 0.24
CA PHE A 14 2.57 19.50 1.03
C PHE A 14 3.76 19.28 0.12
N ARG A 15 4.92 19.77 0.55
CA ARG A 15 6.21 19.49 -0.07
C ARG A 15 7.01 18.55 0.83
N CYS A 16 7.84 17.72 0.23
CA CYS A 16 8.81 16.96 1.00
C CYS A 16 9.74 17.94 1.74
N SER A 17 9.89 17.75 3.04
CA SER A 17 10.76 18.57 3.91
C SER A 17 12.09 17.89 4.21
N PHE A 18 12.32 16.67 3.70
CA PHE A 18 13.50 15.88 4.06
C PHE A 18 14.79 16.38 3.41
N ALA A 19 14.71 16.83 2.15
CA ALA A 19 15.83 17.48 1.48
C ALA A 19 15.34 18.75 0.77
N PRO A 20 16.04 19.88 0.87
CA PRO A 20 15.66 21.12 0.18
C PRO A 20 15.57 20.98 -1.34
N SER A 21 16.34 20.07 -1.93
CA SER A 21 16.34 19.75 -3.37
C SER A 21 15.26 18.75 -3.77
N CYS A 22 14.48 18.21 -2.83
CA CYS A 22 13.42 17.25 -3.14
C CYS A 22 12.26 17.94 -3.87
N GLN A 23 11.91 17.42 -5.04
CA GLN A 23 10.85 17.99 -5.86
C GLN A 23 9.48 17.38 -5.56
N VAL A 24 9.41 16.40 -4.65
CA VAL A 24 8.17 15.69 -4.34
C VAL A 24 7.14 16.61 -3.71
N LYS A 25 5.94 16.56 -4.26
CA LYS A 25 4.75 17.26 -3.78
C LYS A 25 3.66 16.22 -3.55
N LYS A 26 2.86 16.42 -2.49
CA LYS A 26 1.64 15.63 -2.30
C LYS A 26 0.42 16.53 -2.19
N LYS A 27 -0.67 16.11 -2.83
CA LYS A 27 -2.00 16.70 -2.77
C LYS A 27 -2.86 15.77 -1.94
N VAL A 28 -3.53 16.29 -0.91
CA VAL A 28 -4.42 15.51 -0.05
C VAL A 28 -5.79 16.16 -0.04
N GLN A 29 -6.82 15.38 -0.35
CA GLN A 29 -8.21 15.82 -0.34
C GLN A 29 -9.10 14.63 -0.04
N ARG A 30 -10.20 14.86 0.68
CA ARG A 30 -11.23 13.83 0.88
C ARG A 30 -12.08 13.71 -0.39
N SER A 31 -12.56 12.50 -0.71
CA SER A 31 -13.45 12.30 -1.86
C SER A 31 -14.77 13.07 -1.64
N ALA A 32 -15.35 13.55 -2.75
CA ALA A 32 -16.65 14.21 -2.72
C ALA A 32 -17.80 13.17 -2.62
N GLU A 33 -17.58 12.01 -3.22
CA GLU A 33 -18.51 10.90 -3.33
C GLU A 33 -18.57 10.09 -2.03
N ASP A 34 -17.40 9.79 -1.44
CA ASP A 34 -17.28 9.05 -0.19
C ASP A 34 -16.41 9.80 0.83
N ARG A 35 -17.07 10.33 1.86
CA ARG A 35 -16.39 11.07 2.94
C ARG A 35 -15.52 10.20 3.82
N THR A 36 -15.60 8.88 3.75
CA THR A 36 -14.67 7.99 4.48
C THR A 36 -13.32 7.88 3.77
N VAL A 37 -13.27 8.20 2.46
CA VAL A 37 -12.09 8.05 1.62
C VAL A 37 -11.24 9.32 1.56
N LEU A 38 -9.94 9.19 1.81
CA LEU A 38 -8.93 10.23 1.59
C LEU A 38 -8.08 9.87 0.37
N VAL A 39 -8.01 10.81 -0.58
CA VAL A 39 -7.18 10.69 -1.78
C VAL A 39 -5.88 11.46 -1.58
N ALA A 40 -4.75 10.75 -1.73
CA ALA A 40 -3.42 11.34 -1.69
C ALA A 40 -2.69 11.09 -3.02
N THR A 41 -2.35 12.16 -3.73
CA THR A 41 -1.62 12.10 -4.99
C THR A 41 -0.20 12.62 -4.78
N TYR A 42 0.79 11.80 -5.09
CA TYR A 42 2.21 12.14 -5.01
C TYR A 42 2.75 12.42 -6.41
N GLU A 43 3.51 13.50 -6.57
CA GLU A 43 4.12 13.92 -7.82
C GLU A 43 5.61 14.18 -7.59
N GLY A 44 6.47 13.72 -8.52
CA GLY A 44 7.93 13.83 -8.46
C GLY A 44 8.62 12.60 -7.86
N GLU A 45 9.96 12.63 -7.85
CA GLU A 45 10.81 11.57 -7.30
C GLU A 45 11.67 12.08 -6.13
N HIS A 46 11.88 11.22 -5.14
CA HIS A 46 12.75 11.51 -4.00
C HIS A 46 14.22 11.32 -4.38
N ASN A 47 15.01 12.39 -4.28
CA ASN A 47 16.47 12.34 -4.45
C ASN A 47 17.21 12.33 -3.10
N HIS A 48 16.74 11.51 -2.16
CA HIS A 48 17.34 11.40 -0.84
C HIS A 48 16.99 10.04 -0.23
N ALA A 49 17.81 9.60 0.73
CA ALA A 49 17.49 8.41 1.52
C ALA A 49 16.17 8.60 2.26
N GLN A 50 15.42 7.50 2.44
CA GLN A 50 14.25 7.53 3.31
C GLN A 50 14.73 7.77 4.76
N PRO A 51 14.04 8.61 5.56
CA PRO A 51 14.32 8.70 6.98
C PRO A 51 14.30 7.30 7.60
N PRO A 52 15.18 7.00 8.57
CA PRO A 52 15.07 5.76 9.32
C PRO A 52 13.67 5.71 9.91
N LYS A 53 12.89 4.70 9.52
CA LYS A 53 11.58 4.41 10.10
C LYS A 53 11.79 4.33 11.61
N MET A 54 11.26 5.29 12.37
CA MET A 54 11.22 5.18 13.82
C MET A 54 10.22 4.06 14.12
N GLN A 55 10.73 2.84 14.14
CA GLN A 55 10.05 1.69 14.70
C GLN A 55 9.75 2.07 16.15
N GLY A 56 8.47 2.14 16.50
CA GLY A 56 8.06 2.37 17.88
C GLY A 56 8.84 1.45 18.81
N SER A 57 9.52 2.06 19.79
CA SER A 57 10.04 1.49 21.03
C SER A 57 10.53 0.04 21.01
N GLY A 58 11.86 -0.14 20.94
CA GLY A 58 12.50 -1.34 21.50
C GLY A 58 13.82 -1.76 20.84
N GLY A 59 14.95 -1.38 21.47
CA GLY A 59 16.18 -2.18 21.40
C GLY A 59 17.23 -1.80 20.34
N ARG A 60 18.40 -1.36 20.83
CA ARG A 60 19.70 -1.25 20.14
C ARG A 60 20.01 -2.57 19.40
N LYS A 61 20.69 -2.64 18.24
CA LYS A 61 22.10 -2.26 17.97
C LYS A 61 22.34 -2.03 16.46
N SER A 62 23.36 -1.24 16.14
CA SER A 62 23.90 -1.05 14.78
C SER A 62 24.59 -2.31 14.25
N ALA A 63 24.46 -2.59 12.95
CA ALA A 63 25.49 -3.19 12.11
C ALA A 63 25.15 -3.01 10.61
N ASP A 64 26.03 -2.26 9.95
CA ASP A 64 26.65 -2.47 8.62
C ASP A 64 25.83 -2.78 7.33
N ALA A 65 26.44 -2.34 6.22
CA ALA A 65 25.93 -2.09 4.88
C ALA A 65 25.39 -3.28 4.07
N ALA A 66 24.41 -2.99 3.19
CA ALA A 66 24.35 -3.57 1.85
C ALA A 66 23.37 -2.79 0.96
N ALA A 67 23.86 -2.33 -0.18
CA ALA A 67 23.08 -1.72 -1.25
C ALA A 67 22.07 -2.70 -1.83
N VAL A 68 20.78 -2.33 -1.89
CA VAL A 68 19.80 -2.98 -2.77
C VAL A 68 18.81 -1.95 -3.34
N ARG A 69 19.07 -1.58 -4.60
CA ARG A 69 18.13 -1.28 -5.69
C ARG A 69 16.75 -0.72 -5.29
N ALA A 70 16.58 0.58 -5.51
CA ALA A 70 15.27 1.22 -5.63
C ALA A 70 14.45 0.54 -6.75
N SER A 71 13.29 -0.02 -6.40
CA SER A 71 12.33 -0.55 -7.36
C SER A 71 11.58 0.60 -8.04
N PRO A 72 11.55 0.69 -9.37
CA PRO A 72 10.59 1.54 -10.06
C PRO A 72 9.21 0.86 -10.02
N ALA A 73 8.22 1.52 -9.41
CA ALA A 73 6.83 1.13 -9.60
C ALA A 73 6.41 1.50 -11.03
N PRO A 74 5.85 0.58 -11.85
CA PRO A 74 5.42 0.92 -13.20
C PRO A 74 4.16 1.81 -13.17
N PRO A 75 4.01 2.73 -14.15
CA PRO A 75 2.84 3.57 -14.25
C PRO A 75 1.62 2.74 -14.66
N LEU A 76 0.51 2.90 -13.92
CA LEU A 76 -0.78 2.32 -14.28
C LEU A 76 -1.32 3.05 -15.52
N ALA A 77 -0.92 2.59 -16.70
CA ALA A 77 -1.49 2.99 -17.98
C ALA A 77 -2.85 2.30 -18.16
N GLN A 78 -3.86 3.11 -18.45
CA GLN A 78 -5.21 2.70 -18.83
C GLN A 78 -5.13 1.71 -20.00
N GLN A 79 -5.73 0.52 -19.86
CA GLN A 79 -5.96 -0.40 -20.98
C GLN A 79 -7.45 -0.65 -21.17
N GLN A 80 -7.90 -0.31 -22.38
CA GLN A 80 -9.21 -0.59 -22.94
C GLN A 80 -9.41 -2.11 -23.09
N PRO A 81 -10.64 -2.63 -23.00
CA PRO A 81 -10.90 -4.06 -23.16
C PRO A 81 -10.86 -4.45 -24.64
N LYS A 82 -9.81 -5.18 -25.04
CA LYS A 82 -9.72 -5.84 -26.33
C LYS A 82 -10.09 -7.33 -26.14
N GLN A 83 -11.23 -7.71 -26.69
CA GLN A 83 -11.71 -9.09 -26.81
C GLN A 83 -10.67 -9.98 -27.51
N GLN A 84 -10.40 -11.17 -26.97
CA GLN A 84 -9.94 -12.32 -27.76
C GLN A 84 -10.14 -13.65 -26.99
N SER A 85 -10.60 -14.64 -27.74
CA SER A 85 -11.23 -15.89 -27.31
C SER A 85 -10.25 -17.08 -27.26
N MET A 86 -10.58 -18.03 -26.36
CA MET A 86 -10.44 -19.51 -26.41
C MET A 86 -9.07 -20.20 -26.65
N THR A 87 -8.64 -20.97 -25.64
CA THR A 87 -8.36 -22.44 -25.59
C THR A 87 -7.55 -22.73 -24.30
N GLU A 88 -7.59 -23.84 -23.56
CA GLU A 88 -8.43 -25.02 -23.39
C GLU A 88 -8.03 -25.66 -22.02
N ALA A 89 -9.00 -26.32 -21.38
CA ALA A 89 -8.87 -27.43 -20.40
C ALA A 89 -7.97 -27.28 -19.14
N GLY A 90 -8.63 -26.94 -18.01
CA GLY A 90 -8.08 -27.12 -16.66
C GLY A 90 -9.11 -26.85 -15.56
N SER A 91 -10.05 -27.79 -15.35
CA SER A 91 -10.97 -27.97 -14.20
C SER A 91 -11.76 -26.75 -13.66
N ALA A 92 -13.08 -26.82 -13.83
CA ALA A 92 -14.09 -25.82 -13.52
C ALA A 92 -14.40 -25.58 -12.01
N ALA A 93 -13.38 -25.39 -11.15
CA ALA A 93 -13.59 -25.23 -9.70
C ALA A 93 -12.91 -24.00 -9.04
N ASP A 94 -12.23 -23.13 -9.79
CA ASP A 94 -11.26 -22.17 -9.23
C ASP A 94 -11.74 -20.70 -9.17
N ARG A 95 -13.05 -20.50 -8.91
CA ARG A 95 -13.59 -19.19 -8.50
C ARG A 95 -14.29 -19.30 -7.16
N LYS A 96 -13.68 -20.02 -6.22
CA LYS A 96 -14.18 -20.06 -4.85
C LYS A 96 -13.79 -18.78 -4.14
N ASN A 97 -14.77 -18.24 -3.44
CA ASN A 97 -14.87 -16.92 -2.83
C ASN A 97 -13.51 -16.37 -2.37
N LEU A 98 -13.11 -15.20 -2.88
CA LEU A 98 -11.81 -14.58 -2.56
C LEU A 98 -11.53 -14.51 -1.06
N ALA A 99 -12.57 -14.33 -0.23
CA ALA A 99 -12.42 -14.33 1.23
C ALA A 99 -12.02 -15.71 1.76
N GLU A 100 -12.53 -16.80 1.19
CA GLU A 100 -12.11 -18.17 1.52
C GLU A 100 -10.66 -18.42 1.10
N GLN A 101 -10.24 -17.92 -0.07
CA GLN A 101 -8.86 -18.04 -0.53
C GLN A 101 -7.89 -17.23 0.36
N MET A 102 -8.31 -16.04 0.82
CA MET A 102 -7.57 -15.25 1.80
C MET A 102 -7.49 -15.96 3.15
N ALA A 103 -8.60 -16.49 3.67
CA ALA A 103 -8.64 -17.24 4.93
C ALA A 103 -7.79 -18.53 4.86
N ALA A 104 -7.82 -19.25 3.75
CA ALA A 104 -7.00 -20.44 3.52
C ALA A 104 -5.50 -20.11 3.50
N THR A 105 -5.11 -18.97 2.93
CA THR A 105 -3.72 -18.51 2.94
C THR A 105 -3.26 -18.15 4.35
N LEU A 106 -4.08 -17.44 5.11
CA LEU A 106 -3.77 -17.07 6.50
C LEU A 106 -3.65 -18.30 7.41
N THR A 107 -4.56 -19.25 7.29
CA THR A 107 -4.53 -20.49 8.07
C THR A 107 -3.42 -21.46 7.63
N ARG A 108 -2.71 -21.21 6.53
CA ARG A 108 -1.50 -21.96 6.14
C ARG A 108 -0.22 -21.39 6.72
N ASP A 109 -0.23 -20.12 7.15
CA ASP A 109 0.94 -19.47 7.73
C ASP A 109 1.25 -20.01 9.15
N PRO A 110 2.46 -20.54 9.41
CA PRO A 110 2.84 -21.06 10.73
C PRO A 110 2.81 -20.00 11.84
N GLY A 111 3.12 -18.74 11.51
CA GLY A 111 3.11 -17.62 12.46
C GLY A 111 1.69 -17.27 12.92
N PHE A 112 0.75 -17.21 11.97
CA PHE A 112 -0.66 -17.03 12.24
C PHE A 112 -1.22 -18.18 13.08
N LYS A 113 -0.88 -19.43 12.77
CA LYS A 113 -1.28 -20.59 13.60
C LYS A 113 -0.77 -20.48 15.02
N ALA A 114 0.50 -20.11 15.22
CA ALA A 114 1.08 -19.95 16.54
C ALA A 114 0.39 -18.83 17.34
N ALA A 115 0.11 -17.70 16.69
CA ALA A 115 -0.61 -16.58 17.30
C ALA A 115 -2.05 -16.96 17.66
N LEU A 116 -2.76 -17.68 16.78
CA LEU A 116 -4.12 -18.15 17.04
C LEU A 116 -4.19 -19.15 18.20
N VAL A 117 -3.28 -20.13 18.22
CA VAL A 117 -3.17 -21.08 19.34
C VAL A 117 -2.87 -20.37 20.64
N SER A 118 -1.99 -19.37 20.61
CA SER A 118 -1.64 -18.56 21.80
C SER A 118 -2.85 -17.77 22.32
N ALA A 119 -3.61 -17.14 21.41
CA ALA A 119 -4.80 -16.39 21.75
C ALA A 119 -5.92 -17.28 22.34
N LEU A 120 -6.14 -18.46 21.77
CA LEU A 120 -7.14 -19.42 22.25
C LEU A 120 -6.73 -20.10 23.56
N SER A 121 -5.42 -20.26 23.79
CA SER A 121 -4.90 -20.86 25.02
C SER A 121 -4.93 -19.91 26.23
N GLY A 122 -5.43 -18.68 26.06
CA GLY A 122 -5.64 -17.74 27.17
C GLY A 122 -4.37 -17.32 27.91
N ARG A 123 -3.18 -17.52 27.32
CA ARG A 123 -1.92 -16.98 27.85
C ARG A 123 -1.70 -15.60 27.26
N ILE A 124 -2.31 -14.60 27.88
CA ILE A 124 -1.82 -13.21 27.87
C ILE A 124 -0.88 -13.06 29.06
#